data_AF-A0A9D8PYX0-F1
#
_entry.id   AF-A0A9D8PYX0-F1
#
_cell.length_a   1.000
_cell.length_b   1.000
_cell.length_c   1.000
_cell.angle_alpha   90.00
_cell.angle_beta   90.00
_cell.angle_gamma   90.00
#
_symmetry.space_group_name_H-M   'P 1'
#
loop_
_entity.id
_entity.type
_entity.pdbx_description
1 polymer ?
#
loop_
_entity_poly.entity_id
_entity_poly.type
_entity_poly.pdbx_seq_one_letter_code
_entity_poly.pdbx_strand_id
1 'polypeptide(L)'
;MNNRISSSMMYDQSVFLMLSKQSKLNHLERQLATGQKLVSAKDDPVASGTAVGMDRILAELDQLGSNAANVQNRLGLQENALAQAGELLQRVSDLAIQSNNAALSAEDRKSVSAELRSIRESLLSLANSTDGNGRFLFGGTADGVAPFSASNGSILYK
;
A
#
# COMPACT_ATOMS: atom_id res chain seq x y z
N MET A 1 27.38 -70.42 -13.61
CA MET A 1 26.25 -69.55 -14.04
C MET A 1 26.77 -68.61 -15.12
N ASN A 2 26.51 -68.92 -16.40
CA ASN A 2 26.89 -68.04 -17.51
C ASN A 2 25.70 -67.15 -17.86
N ASN A 3 25.74 -65.87 -17.44
CA ASN A 3 24.84 -64.86 -17.98
C ASN A 3 25.27 -64.57 -19.41
N ARG A 4 24.56 -65.14 -20.39
CA ARG A 4 24.69 -64.75 -21.79
C ARG A 4 24.01 -63.39 -21.95
N ILE A 5 24.79 -62.34 -22.08
CA ILE A 5 24.31 -61.05 -22.58
C ILE A 5 23.98 -61.26 -24.05
N SER A 6 22.70 -61.28 -24.42
CA SER A 6 22.28 -61.38 -25.81
C SER A 6 22.48 -60.05 -26.54
N SER A 7 22.68 -60.07 -27.86
CA SER A 7 22.73 -58.85 -28.68
C SER A 7 21.48 -57.96 -28.51
N SER A 8 20.33 -58.57 -28.19
CA SER A 8 19.10 -57.83 -27.83
C SER A 8 19.25 -57.04 -26.51
N MET A 9 19.84 -57.63 -25.46
CA MET A 9 20.12 -56.90 -24.22
C MET A 9 21.09 -55.73 -24.42
N MET A 10 22.07 -55.88 -25.31
CA MET A 10 23.00 -54.78 -25.64
C MET A 10 22.29 -53.63 -26.40
N TYR A 11 21.37 -53.98 -27.31
CA TYR A 11 20.56 -52.99 -28.03
C TYR A 11 19.60 -52.26 -27.09
N ASP A 12 18.88 -52.99 -26.23
CA ASP A 12 17.96 -52.40 -25.24
C ASP A 12 18.70 -51.49 -24.25
N GLN A 13 19.90 -51.89 -23.82
CA GLN A 13 20.77 -51.06 -22.98
C GLN A 13 21.21 -49.78 -23.70
N SER A 14 21.51 -49.85 -24.99
CA SER A 14 21.87 -48.68 -25.82
C SER A 14 20.69 -47.70 -25.96
N VAL A 15 19.49 -48.22 -26.26
CA VAL A 15 18.26 -47.42 -26.34
C VAL A 15 17.94 -46.76 -25.00
N PHE A 16 18.05 -47.50 -23.89
CA PHE A 16 17.86 -46.94 -22.55
C PHE A 16 18.84 -45.81 -22.24
N LEU A 17 20.12 -45.97 -22.58
CA LEU A 17 21.14 -44.93 -22.39
C LEU A 17 20.84 -43.69 -23.25
N MET A 18 20.38 -43.86 -24.49
CA MET A 18 19.99 -42.76 -25.37
C MET A 18 18.80 -41.98 -24.79
N LEU A 19 17.75 -42.68 -24.34
CA LEU A 19 16.59 -42.06 -23.71
C LEU A 19 16.95 -41.31 -22.41
N SER A 20 17.86 -41.89 -21.60
CA SER A 20 18.37 -41.23 -20.39
C SER A 20 19.14 -39.94 -20.72
N LYS A 21 19.97 -39.94 -21.77
CA LYS A 21 20.69 -38.74 -22.24
C LYS A 21 19.73 -37.68 -22.77
N GLN A 22 18.73 -38.06 -23.56
CA GLN A 22 17.71 -37.13 -24.05
C GLN A 22 16.95 -36.48 -22.89
N SER A 23 16.58 -37.25 -21.87
CA SER A 23 15.92 -36.72 -20.68
C SER A 23 16.79 -35.73 -19.91
N LYS A 24 18.10 -35.97 -19.81
CA LYS A 24 19.05 -35.04 -19.16
C LYS A 24 19.22 -33.76 -19.96
N LEU A 25 19.31 -33.85 -21.30
CA LEU A 25 19.36 -32.68 -22.18
C LEU A 25 18.11 -31.82 -22.05
N ASN A 26 16.92 -32.41 -22.11
CA ASN A 26 15.66 -31.69 -21.92
C ASN A 26 15.55 -31.01 -20.54
N HIS A 27 16.20 -31.57 -19.51
CA HIS A 27 16.25 -30.94 -18.19
C HIS A 27 17.22 -29.75 -18.16
N LEU A 28 18.41 -29.89 -18.74
CA LEU A 28 19.39 -28.81 -18.85
C LEU A 28 18.86 -27.66 -19.71
N GLU A 29 18.18 -27.95 -20.81
CA GLU A 29 17.50 -26.94 -21.64
C GLU A 29 16.48 -26.14 -20.84
N ARG A 30 15.73 -26.78 -19.92
CA ARG A 30 14.81 -26.08 -19.02
C ARG A 30 15.56 -25.20 -18.01
N GLN A 31 16.66 -25.68 -17.42
CA GLN A 31 17.49 -24.87 -16.52
C GLN A 31 18.09 -23.66 -17.24
N LEU A 32 18.51 -23.81 -18.50
CA LEU A 32 19.01 -22.71 -19.32
C LEU A 32 17.91 -21.72 -19.69
N ALA A 33 16.72 -22.22 -20.05
CA ALA A 33 15.58 -21.37 -20.40
C ALA A 33 15.06 -20.56 -19.20
N THR A 34 15.03 -21.15 -17.99
CA THR A 34 14.58 -20.45 -16.77
C THR A 34 15.70 -19.69 -16.07
N GLY A 35 16.96 -20.01 -16.34
CA GLY A 35 18.12 -19.55 -15.58
C GLY A 35 18.17 -20.10 -14.14
N GLN A 36 17.26 -21.00 -13.78
CA GLN A 36 17.14 -21.53 -12.43
C GLN A 36 17.77 -22.92 -12.34
N LYS A 37 18.59 -23.12 -11.31
CA LYS A 37 19.17 -24.44 -11.01
C LYS A 37 18.11 -25.46 -10.59
N LEU A 38 17.08 -25.01 -9.88
CA LEU A 38 15.95 -25.84 -9.44
C LEU A 38 14.78 -25.58 -10.39
N VAL A 39 14.46 -26.55 -11.26
CA VAL A 39 13.34 -26.44 -12.20
C VAL A 39 12.10 -27.10 -11.63
N SER A 40 12.28 -28.10 -10.76
CA SER A 40 11.20 -28.81 -10.09
C SER A 40 11.61 -29.21 -8.67
N ALA A 41 10.63 -29.39 -7.79
CA ALA A 41 10.82 -29.97 -6.46
C ALA A 41 11.43 -31.38 -6.47
N LYS A 42 11.45 -32.05 -7.62
CA LYS A 42 12.14 -33.34 -7.82
C LYS A 42 13.67 -33.22 -7.88
N ASP A 43 14.21 -32.04 -8.20
CA ASP A 43 15.65 -31.83 -8.37
C ASP A 43 16.36 -31.78 -7.01
N ASP A 44 15.76 -31.06 -6.05
CA ASP A 44 16.14 -31.06 -4.64
C ASP A 44 14.94 -30.59 -3.80
N PRO A 45 14.23 -31.49 -3.09
CA PRO A 45 13.04 -31.12 -2.32
C PRO A 45 13.37 -30.21 -1.13
N VAL A 46 14.56 -30.31 -0.54
CA VAL A 46 14.97 -29.48 0.60
C VAL A 46 15.26 -28.07 0.11
N ALA A 47 16.10 -27.93 -0.93
CA ALA A 47 16.42 -26.63 -1.50
C ALA A 47 15.19 -25.96 -2.12
N SER A 48 14.29 -26.73 -2.75
CA SER A 48 13.02 -26.21 -3.28
C SER A 48 12.10 -25.72 -2.17
N GLY A 49 12.04 -26.42 -1.03
CA GLY A 49 11.30 -25.97 0.15
C GLY A 49 11.83 -24.63 0.70
N THR A 50 13.15 -24.48 0.77
CA THR A 50 13.76 -23.21 1.18
C THR A 50 13.49 -22.08 0.18
N ALA A 51 13.54 -22.37 -1.12
CA ALA A 51 13.27 -21.38 -2.17
C ALA A 51 11.82 -20.86 -2.08
N VAL A 52 10.83 -21.74 -1.93
CA VAL A 52 9.42 -21.34 -1.74
C VAL A 52 9.25 -20.49 -0.46
N GLY A 53 9.98 -20.83 0.60
CA GLY A 53 9.99 -20.01 1.83
C GLY A 53 10.54 -18.59 1.58
N MET A 54 11.63 -18.48 0.81
CA MET A 54 12.19 -17.19 0.41
C MET A 54 11.25 -16.40 -0.49
N ASP A 55 10.63 -17.04 -1.49
CA ASP A 55 9.66 -16.40 -2.37
C ASP A 55 8.46 -15.83 -1.59
N ARG A 56 8.00 -16.56 -0.56
CA ARG A 56 6.95 -16.08 0.35
C ARG A 56 7.40 -14.84 1.13
N ILE A 57 8.63 -14.84 1.65
CA ILE A 57 9.18 -13.69 2.37
C ILE A 57 9.32 -12.48 1.44
N LEU A 58 9.78 -12.68 0.20
CA LEU A 58 9.86 -11.62 -0.81
C LEU A 58 8.48 -11.04 -1.12
N ALA A 59 7.47 -11.88 -1.35
CA ALA A 59 6.10 -11.43 -1.57
C ALA A 59 5.52 -10.65 -0.37
N GLU A 60 5.85 -11.07 0.85
CA GLU A 60 5.47 -10.36 2.06
C GLU A 60 6.16 -8.99 2.16
N LEU A 61 7.46 -8.92 1.85
CA LEU A 61 8.21 -7.66 1.81
C LEU A 61 7.67 -6.70 0.75
N ASP A 62 7.31 -7.19 -0.44
CA ASP A 62 6.71 -6.38 -1.50
C ASP A 62 5.35 -5.80 -1.07
N GLN A 63 4.53 -6.59 -0.38
CA GLN A 63 3.27 -6.14 0.17
C GLN A 63 3.49 -5.09 1.27
N LEU A 64 4.46 -5.29 2.17
CA LEU A 64 4.81 -4.31 3.19
C LEU A 64 5.33 -3.00 2.58
N GLY A 65 6.14 -3.07 1.53
CA GLY A 65 6.60 -1.91 0.77
C GLY A 65 5.44 -1.12 0.16
N SER A 66 4.49 -1.83 -0.46
CA SER A 66 3.28 -1.22 -1.01
C SER A 66 2.40 -0.58 0.07
N ASN A 67 2.23 -1.25 1.20
CA ASN A 67 1.49 -0.72 2.34
C ASN A 67 2.17 0.54 2.91
N ALA A 68 3.49 0.54 3.06
CA ALA A 68 4.25 1.69 3.54
C ALA A 68 4.11 2.90 2.60
N ALA A 69 4.17 2.68 1.28
CA ALA A 69 3.93 3.74 0.30
C ALA A 69 2.52 4.34 0.42
N ASN A 70 1.50 3.50 0.59
CA ASN A 70 0.12 3.96 0.81
C ASN A 70 -0.01 4.79 2.10
N VAL A 71 0.62 4.35 3.19
CA VAL A 71 0.63 5.09 4.46
C VAL A 71 1.33 6.44 4.31
N GLN A 72 2.49 6.48 3.62
CA GLN A 72 3.23 7.72 3.37
C GLN A 72 2.40 8.72 2.55
N ASN A 73 1.73 8.26 1.48
CA ASN A 73 0.84 9.10 0.70
C ASN A 73 -0.30 9.66 1.55
N ARG A 74 -0.93 8.79 2.37
CA ARG A 74 -2.04 9.21 3.25
C ARG A 74 -1.59 10.22 4.31
N LEU A 75 -0.39 10.02 4.88
CA LEU A 75 0.22 10.95 5.82
C LEU A 75 0.50 12.30 5.16
N GLY A 76 1.07 12.32 3.95
CA GLY A 76 1.31 13.57 3.22
C GLY A 76 0.02 14.35 2.93
N LEU A 77 -1.09 13.66 2.63
CA LEU A 77 -2.39 14.31 2.48
C LEU A 77 -2.90 14.90 3.81
N GLN A 78 -2.75 14.17 4.91
CA GLN A 78 -3.10 14.66 6.25
C GLN A 78 -2.27 15.88 6.65
N GLU A 79 -0.96 15.87 6.40
CA GLU A 79 -0.05 16.99 6.69
C GLU A 79 -0.43 18.24 5.88
N ASN A 80 -0.71 18.09 4.59
CA ASN A 80 -1.19 19.18 3.75
C ASN A 80 -2.52 19.76 4.24
N ALA A 81 -3.43 18.89 4.71
CA ALA A 81 -4.68 19.33 5.30
C ALA A 81 -4.45 20.08 6.63
N LEU A 82 -3.57 19.59 7.49
CA LEU A 82 -3.22 20.26 8.75
C LEU A 82 -2.51 21.60 8.52
N ALA A 83 -1.66 21.70 7.50
CA ALA A 83 -1.01 22.97 7.14
C ALA A 83 -2.04 24.05 6.76
N GLN A 84 -2.98 23.71 5.89
CA GLN A 84 -4.09 24.61 5.52
C GLN A 84 -4.96 24.97 6.72
N ALA A 85 -5.21 24.03 7.63
CA ALA A 85 -5.94 24.31 8.86
C ALA A 85 -5.18 25.31 9.73
N GLY A 86 -3.86 25.20 9.82
CA GLY A 86 -2.99 26.15 10.51
C GLY A 86 -3.10 27.57 9.94
N GLU A 87 -3.09 27.73 8.62
CA GLU A 87 -3.28 29.03 7.97
C GLU A 87 -4.65 29.65 8.29
N LEU A 88 -5.71 28.84 8.25
CA LEU A 88 -7.05 29.27 8.61
C LEU A 88 -7.13 29.68 10.09
N LEU A 89 -6.49 28.96 11.00
CA LEU A 89 -6.44 29.30 12.43
C LEU A 89 -5.62 30.55 12.71
N GLN A 90 -4.55 30.80 11.93
CA GLN A 90 -3.82 32.06 11.98
C GLN A 90 -4.75 33.22 11.60
N ARG A 91 -5.53 33.07 10.52
CA ARG A 91 -6.53 34.06 10.12
C ARG A 91 -7.60 34.31 11.19
N VAL A 92 -8.07 33.26 11.86
CA VAL A 92 -9.00 33.40 13.00
C VAL A 92 -8.37 34.22 14.12
N SER A 93 -7.08 34.02 14.41
CA SER A 93 -6.35 34.78 15.43
C SER A 93 -6.25 36.26 15.07
N ASP A 94 -5.96 36.57 13.80
CA ASP A 94 -5.91 37.95 13.30
C ASP A 94 -7.30 38.65 13.43
N LEU A 95 -8.37 37.95 13.06
CA LEU A 95 -9.75 38.44 13.19
C LEU A 95 -10.17 38.62 14.65
N ALA A 96 -9.70 37.76 15.56
CA ALA A 96 -9.94 37.89 16.99
C ALA A 96 -9.26 39.14 17.57
N ILE A 97 -8.00 39.40 17.17
CA ILE A 97 -7.28 40.62 17.55
C ILE A 97 -7.98 41.86 17.00
N GLN A 98 -8.39 41.83 15.72
CA GLN A 98 -9.14 42.92 15.10
C GLN A 98 -10.46 43.20 15.85
N SER A 99 -11.17 42.15 16.24
CA SER A 99 -12.44 42.26 16.98
C SER A 99 -12.29 42.85 18.38
N ASN A 100 -11.09 42.78 18.97
CA ASN A 100 -10.79 43.35 20.29
C ASN A 100 -10.57 44.88 20.25
N ASN A 101 -10.64 45.51 19.08
CA ASN A 101 -10.56 46.96 18.96
C ASN A 101 -11.92 47.62 19.27
N ALA A 102 -11.96 48.45 20.32
CA ALA A 102 -13.16 49.15 20.77
C ALA A 102 -13.76 50.14 19.74
N ALA A 103 -12.98 50.55 18.73
CA ALA A 103 -13.43 51.45 17.67
C ALA A 103 -14.21 50.76 16.53
N LEU A 104 -14.37 49.42 16.55
CA LEU A 104 -15.11 48.72 15.49
C LEU A 104 -16.60 49.09 15.50
N SER A 105 -17.13 49.40 14.32
CA SER A 105 -18.57 49.63 14.16
C SER A 105 -19.36 48.31 14.29
N ALA A 106 -20.68 48.41 14.48
CA ALA A 106 -21.54 47.24 14.49
C ALA A 106 -21.54 46.50 13.13
N GLU A 107 -21.32 47.21 12.03
CA GLU A 107 -21.28 46.63 10.69
C GLU A 107 -19.97 45.87 10.46
N ASP A 108 -18.83 46.43 10.89
CA ASP A 108 -17.53 45.74 10.82
C ASP A 108 -17.55 44.43 11.61
N ARG A 109 -18.19 44.43 12.80
CA ARG A 109 -18.37 43.20 13.60
C ARG A 109 -19.20 42.15 12.89
N LYS A 110 -20.21 42.54 12.10
CA LYS A 110 -20.98 41.58 11.29
C LYS A 110 -20.11 40.96 10.20
N SER A 111 -19.32 41.77 9.50
CA SER A 111 -18.40 41.30 8.45
C SER A 111 -17.39 40.30 9.01
N VAL A 112 -16.75 40.61 10.16
CA VAL A 112 -15.85 39.67 10.83
C VAL A 112 -16.57 38.38 11.23
N SER A 113 -17.81 38.47 11.74
CA SER A 113 -18.61 37.28 12.06
C SER A 113 -18.92 36.41 10.84
N ALA A 114 -19.13 37.02 9.67
CA ALA A 114 -19.38 36.30 8.43
C ALA A 114 -18.11 35.57 7.97
N GLU A 115 -16.95 36.23 8.07
CA GLU A 115 -15.66 35.64 7.74
C GLU A 115 -15.32 34.46 8.67
N LEU A 116 -15.52 34.60 9.98
CA LEU A 116 -15.33 33.50 10.93
C LEU A 116 -16.23 32.30 10.65
N ARG A 117 -17.48 32.52 10.21
CA ARG A 117 -18.37 31.43 9.79
C ARG A 117 -17.83 30.72 8.55
N SER A 118 -17.36 31.46 7.55
CA SER A 118 -16.74 30.88 6.36
C SER A 118 -15.49 30.07 6.70
N ILE A 119 -14.62 30.58 7.57
CA ILE A 119 -13.43 29.84 8.01
C ILE A 119 -13.82 28.55 8.74
N ARG A 120 -14.83 28.59 9.60
CA ARG A 120 -15.36 27.40 10.28
C ARG A 120 -15.85 26.34 9.29
N GLU A 121 -16.54 26.75 8.22
CA GLU A 121 -17.00 25.85 7.16
C GLU A 121 -15.83 25.25 6.39
N SER A 122 -14.81 26.05 6.05
CA SER A 122 -13.59 25.57 5.41
C SER A 122 -12.84 24.56 6.30
N LEU A 123 -12.70 24.83 7.60
CA LEU A 123 -12.09 23.89 8.55
C LEU A 123 -12.88 22.58 8.65
N LEU A 124 -14.21 22.63 8.60
CA LEU A 124 -15.05 21.42 8.59
C LEU A 124 -14.90 20.63 7.29
N SER A 125 -14.81 21.31 6.15
CA SER A 125 -14.53 20.67 4.87
C SER A 125 -13.17 19.96 4.89
N LEU A 126 -12.16 20.63 5.45
CA LEU A 126 -10.80 20.12 5.56
C LEU A 126 -10.71 18.91 6.50
N ALA A 127 -11.43 18.97 7.63
CA ALA A 127 -11.54 17.87 8.58
C ALA A 127 -12.24 16.63 7.98
N ASN A 128 -13.07 16.83 6.95
CA ASN A 128 -13.71 15.77 6.18
C ASN A 128 -13.01 15.53 4.81
N SER A 129 -11.72 15.85 4.69
CA SER A 129 -10.94 15.54 3.48
C SER A 129 -10.81 14.03 3.26
N THR A 130 -10.69 13.62 2.00
CA THR A 130 -10.57 12.21 1.60
C THR A 130 -9.23 11.92 0.92
N ASP A 131 -8.84 10.65 0.88
CA ASP A 131 -7.64 10.15 0.19
C ASP A 131 -7.79 10.03 -1.34
N GLY A 132 -8.93 10.43 -1.90
CA GLY A 132 -9.28 10.26 -3.32
C GLY A 132 -9.92 8.91 -3.66
N ASN A 133 -9.84 7.92 -2.77
CA ASN A 133 -10.48 6.60 -2.91
C ASN A 133 -11.78 6.51 -2.10
N GLY A 134 -12.31 7.64 -1.64
CA GLY A 134 -13.52 7.71 -0.82
C GLY A 134 -13.29 7.28 0.63
N ARG A 135 -12.05 7.35 1.14
CA ARG A 135 -11.73 7.16 2.56
C ARG A 135 -11.43 8.50 3.20
N PHE A 136 -12.05 8.79 4.35
CA PHE A 136 -11.82 10.02 5.09
C PHE A 136 -10.50 9.98 5.85
N LEU A 137 -9.67 11.01 5.66
CA LEU A 137 -8.31 11.05 6.22
C LEU A 137 -8.29 11.07 7.74
N PHE A 138 -9.28 11.70 8.36
CA PHE A 138 -9.35 11.90 9.81
C PHE A 138 -10.38 11.00 10.50
N GLY A 139 -10.90 9.96 9.83
CA GLY A 139 -11.90 9.03 10.38
C GLY A 139 -11.35 7.81 11.11
N GLY A 140 -10.03 7.73 11.31
CA GLY A 140 -9.40 6.60 11.99
C GLY A 140 -9.63 5.28 11.26
N THR A 141 -10.23 4.30 11.94
CA THR A 141 -10.60 3.00 11.37
C THR A 141 -11.97 3.00 10.69
N ALA A 142 -12.82 3.98 10.98
CA ALA A 142 -14.15 4.15 10.41
C ALA A 142 -14.12 5.21 9.28
N ASP A 143 -13.22 5.02 8.33
CA ASP A 143 -12.94 5.98 7.25
C ASP A 143 -13.95 5.96 6.09
N GLY A 144 -15.02 5.17 6.20
CA GLY A 144 -16.06 5.07 5.17
C GLY A 144 -17.19 6.10 5.28
N VAL A 145 -17.23 6.89 6.35
CA VAL A 145 -18.25 7.91 6.61
C VAL A 145 -17.55 9.18 7.07
N ALA A 146 -18.14 10.34 6.77
CA ALA A 146 -17.60 11.64 7.18
C ALA A 146 -17.44 11.69 8.71
N PRO A 147 -16.22 11.88 9.24
CA PRO A 147 -15.96 11.79 10.67
C PRO A 147 -16.49 12.99 11.47
N PHE A 148 -16.57 14.16 10.85
CA PHE A 148 -17.03 15.38 11.53
C PHE A 148 -18.41 15.80 11.02
N SER A 149 -19.33 16.02 11.95
CA SER A 149 -20.65 16.58 11.65
C SER A 149 -20.95 17.80 12.52
N ALA A 150 -21.55 18.83 11.92
CA ALA A 150 -22.04 19.98 12.65
C ALA A 150 -23.47 19.71 13.14
N SER A 151 -23.69 19.74 14.46
CA SER A 151 -25.01 19.61 15.07
C SER A 151 -25.17 20.65 16.17
N ASN A 152 -26.24 21.45 16.11
CA ASN A 152 -26.59 22.46 17.12
C ASN A 152 -25.44 23.42 17.50
N GLY A 153 -24.61 23.82 16.53
CA GLY A 153 -23.47 24.73 16.76
C GLY A 153 -22.22 24.06 17.33
N SER A 154 -22.26 22.76 17.63
CA SER A 154 -21.10 21.96 18.01
C SER A 154 -20.62 21.08 16.85
N ILE A 155 -19.31 20.82 16.81
CA ILE A 155 -18.72 19.83 15.91
C ILE A 155 -18.56 18.52 16.70
N LEU A 156 -19.18 17.45 16.21
CA LEU A 156 -19.11 16.13 16.79
C LEU A 156 -18.23 15.24 15.91
N TYR A 157 -17.29 14.55 16.56
CA TYR A 157 -16.58 13.41 15.97
C TYR A 157 -17.44 12.15 16.16
N LYS A 158 -17.69 11.42 15.08
CA LYS A 158 -18.50 10.19 15.08
C LYS A 158 -17.64 8.93 14.98
#